data_AF-A0A7C7TL36-F1
#
_entry.id   AF-A0A7C7TL36-F1
#
_cell.length_a   1.000
_cell.length_b   1.000
_cell.length_c   1.000
_cell.angle_alpha   90.00
_cell.angle_beta   90.00
_cell.angle_gamma   90.00
#
_symmetry.space_group_name_H-M   'P 1'
#
loop_
_entity.id
_entity.type
_entity.pdbx_description
1 polymer ?
#
loop_
_entity_poly.entity_id
_entity_poly.type
_entity_poly.pdbx_seq_one_letter_code
_entity_poly.pdbx_strand_id
1 'polypeptide(L)'
;MKVSGNEIEISFRKAALGAEIPLGLAEDFGRIGYWLAARRVNPLPAGLAALDAFDAENSGAGALLESEQEWNLTPKAGQGLSALYAGASACDLLCVQYSALRLRQVDAPLLVLVAAALAAAEHALMLQVELLAADGTTAVACCDSGMVRAQAAVLQRFTAAAALDMRLQRASSEHSSNKPVALPAAPPDDIFSEGADVDEAEWSRVQQYATRMLVPASETSRAGAGAGEPDSA
;
A
#
# COMPACT_ATOMS: atom_id res chain seq x y z
N MET A 1 -9.02 -19.37 5.12
CA MET A 1 -9.40 -19.03 6.52
C MET A 1 -10.11 -17.69 6.56
N LYS A 2 -10.80 -17.35 7.66
CA LYS A 2 -11.47 -16.04 7.84
C LYS A 2 -10.68 -15.16 8.80
N VAL A 3 -10.50 -13.90 8.43
CA VAL A 3 -9.71 -12.92 9.18
C VAL A 3 -10.46 -11.60 9.24
N SER A 4 -10.46 -10.93 10.40
CA SER A 4 -11.13 -9.63 10.52
C SER A 4 -10.36 -8.52 9.78
N GLY A 5 -11.05 -7.47 9.33
CA GLY A 5 -10.37 -6.32 8.71
C GLY A 5 -9.33 -5.67 9.64
N ASN A 6 -9.62 -5.56 10.93
CA ASN A 6 -8.68 -5.05 11.92
C ASN A 6 -7.44 -5.96 12.07
N GLU A 7 -7.63 -7.28 12.00
CA GLU A 7 -6.52 -8.22 12.04
C GLU A 7 -5.66 -8.14 10.78
N ILE A 8 -6.25 -7.91 9.60
CA ILE A 8 -5.54 -7.60 8.36
C ILE A 8 -4.70 -6.33 8.52
N GLU A 9 -5.31 -5.24 8.97
CA GLU A 9 -4.64 -3.94 9.17
C GLU A 9 -3.43 -4.07 10.08
N ILE A 10 -3.63 -4.66 11.26
CA ILE A 10 -2.58 -4.84 12.25
C ILE A 10 -1.48 -5.76 11.72
N SER A 11 -1.84 -6.86 11.05
CA SER A 11 -0.86 -7.82 10.55
C SER A 11 -0.01 -7.25 9.42
N PHE A 12 -0.61 -6.49 8.50
CA PHE A 12 0.12 -5.79 7.45
C PHE A 12 1.08 -4.75 8.03
N ARG A 13 0.62 -3.93 8.97
CA ARG A 13 1.48 -2.96 9.66
C ARG A 13 2.67 -3.65 10.34
N LYS A 14 2.42 -4.72 11.10
CA LYS A 14 3.48 -5.49 11.76
C LYS A 14 4.44 -6.13 10.75
N ALA A 15 3.91 -6.65 9.63
CA ALA A 15 4.72 -7.24 8.58
C ALA A 15 5.67 -6.21 7.95
N ALA A 16 5.19 -5.00 7.64
CA ALA A 16 6.03 -3.92 7.16
C ALA A 16 7.10 -3.52 8.19
N LEU A 17 6.74 -3.38 9.47
CA LEU A 17 7.73 -3.13 10.54
C LEU A 17 8.78 -4.25 10.63
N GLY A 18 8.35 -5.51 10.50
CA GLY A 18 9.24 -6.67 10.48
C GLY A 18 10.13 -6.76 9.23
N ALA A 19 9.77 -6.07 8.15
CA ALA A 19 10.59 -5.83 6.97
C ALA A 19 11.38 -4.51 7.05
N GLU A 20 11.53 -3.94 8.26
CA GLU A 20 12.29 -2.72 8.53
C GLU A 20 11.76 -1.45 7.84
N ILE A 21 10.48 -1.44 7.46
CA ILE A 21 9.80 -0.25 6.92
C ILE A 21 9.51 0.74 8.08
N PRO A 22 9.75 2.06 7.89
CA PRO A 22 9.41 3.09 8.88
C PRO A 22 7.95 3.06 9.31
N LEU A 23 7.69 3.37 10.59
CA LEU A 23 6.36 3.24 11.21
C LEU A 23 5.23 3.92 10.42
N GLY A 24 5.42 5.15 9.95
CA GLY A 24 4.36 5.86 9.20
C GLY A 24 3.96 5.12 7.92
N LEU A 25 4.95 4.64 7.15
CA LEU A 25 4.70 3.85 5.93
C LEU A 25 4.09 2.48 6.26
N ALA A 26 4.46 1.89 7.39
CA ALA A 26 3.86 0.64 7.86
C ALA A 26 2.39 0.82 8.26
N GLU A 27 2.03 1.95 8.87
CA GLU A 27 0.63 2.30 9.18
C GLU A 27 -0.19 2.46 7.89
N ASP A 28 0.34 3.16 6.90
CA ASP A 28 -0.30 3.29 5.59
C ASP A 28 -0.49 1.94 4.91
N PHE A 29 0.51 1.06 4.97
CA PHE A 29 0.40 -0.30 4.42
C PHE A 29 -0.70 -1.12 5.11
N GLY A 30 -0.84 -1.00 6.43
CA GLY A 30 -1.97 -1.57 7.16
C GLY A 30 -3.32 -1.07 6.65
N ARG A 31 -3.46 0.26 6.52
CA ARG A 31 -4.69 0.92 6.04
C ARG A 31 -5.04 0.52 4.61
N ILE A 32 -4.05 0.36 3.74
CA ILE A 32 -4.23 -0.17 2.39
C ILE A 32 -4.78 -1.60 2.43
N GLY A 33 -4.19 -2.47 3.27
CA GLY A 33 -4.64 -3.86 3.44
C GLY A 33 -6.09 -3.93 3.90
N TYR A 34 -6.46 -3.12 4.90
CA TYR A 34 -7.85 -2.97 5.35
C TYR A 34 -8.76 -2.47 4.24
N TRP A 35 -8.36 -1.40 3.53
CA TRP A 35 -9.17 -0.79 2.48
C TRP A 35 -9.54 -1.79 1.39
N LEU A 36 -8.59 -2.62 0.96
CA LEU A 36 -8.81 -3.68 -0.02
C LEU A 36 -9.74 -4.77 0.51
N ALA A 37 -9.45 -5.31 1.70
CA ALA A 37 -10.24 -6.38 2.31
C ALA A 37 -11.70 -5.94 2.54
N ALA A 38 -11.87 -4.71 2.99
CA ALA A 38 -13.17 -4.07 3.19
C ALA A 38 -13.94 -3.80 1.89
N ARG A 39 -13.39 -4.17 0.73
CA ARG A 39 -14.03 -4.10 -0.58
C ARG A 39 -14.02 -5.45 -1.29
N ARG A 40 -13.82 -6.53 -0.52
CA ARG A 40 -13.73 -7.92 -1.01
C ARG A 40 -12.63 -8.09 -2.08
N VAL A 41 -11.56 -7.28 -2.01
CA VAL A 41 -10.34 -7.45 -2.80
C VAL A 41 -9.28 -8.07 -1.89
N ASN A 42 -8.74 -9.24 -2.27
CA ASN A 42 -7.71 -9.90 -1.46
C ASN A 42 -6.43 -9.05 -1.42
N PRO A 43 -6.00 -8.55 -0.24
CA PRO A 43 -4.80 -7.72 -0.13
C PRO A 43 -3.50 -8.52 -0.17
N LEU A 44 -3.55 -9.84 0.09
CA LEU A 44 -2.37 -10.66 0.33
C LEU A 44 -1.41 -10.75 -0.86
N PRO A 45 -1.85 -11.02 -2.10
CA PRO A 45 -0.92 -11.19 -3.21
C PRO A 45 -0.09 -9.93 -3.48
N ALA A 46 -0.73 -8.75 -3.50
CA ALA A 46 -0.05 -7.49 -3.75
C ALA A 46 0.83 -7.08 -2.55
N GLY A 47 0.34 -7.29 -1.32
CA GLY A 47 1.10 -6.98 -0.11
C GLY A 47 2.36 -7.84 0.04
N LEU A 48 2.23 -9.15 -0.16
CA LEU A 48 3.37 -10.08 -0.10
C LEU A 48 4.36 -9.80 -1.23
N ALA A 49 3.89 -9.53 -2.45
CA ALA A 49 4.78 -9.18 -3.56
C ALA A 49 5.63 -7.94 -3.25
N ALA A 50 5.03 -6.91 -2.65
CA ALA A 50 5.76 -5.70 -2.25
C ALA A 50 6.75 -5.96 -1.11
N LEU A 51 6.36 -6.74 -0.10
CA LEU A 51 7.25 -7.13 1.00
C LEU A 51 8.43 -7.96 0.49
N ASP A 52 8.17 -8.99 -0.34
CA ASP A 52 9.20 -9.86 -0.89
C ASP A 52 10.16 -9.09 -1.80
N ALA A 53 9.64 -8.19 -2.64
CA ALA A 53 10.47 -7.36 -3.50
C ALA A 53 11.39 -6.43 -2.69
N PHE A 54 10.88 -5.86 -1.61
CA PHE A 54 11.65 -5.00 -0.73
C PHE A 54 12.68 -5.77 0.10
N ASP A 55 12.28 -6.87 0.75
CA ASP A 55 13.14 -7.72 1.60
C ASP A 55 14.28 -8.38 0.81
N ALA A 56 14.03 -8.70 -0.46
CA ALA A 56 15.05 -9.24 -1.38
C ALA A 56 15.89 -8.15 -2.05
N GLU A 57 15.74 -6.89 -1.67
CA GLU A 57 16.41 -5.72 -2.28
C GLU A 57 16.17 -5.56 -3.80
N ASN A 58 15.11 -6.18 -4.34
CA ASN A 58 14.69 -6.03 -5.73
C ASN A 58 13.96 -4.70 -5.95
N SER A 59 13.35 -4.14 -4.90
CA SER A 59 12.76 -2.81 -4.91
C SER A 59 13.18 -2.00 -3.68
N GLY A 60 13.10 -0.68 -3.77
CA GLY A 60 13.51 0.20 -2.68
C GLY A 60 12.85 1.58 -2.73
N ALA A 61 13.21 2.42 -1.77
CA ALA A 61 12.79 3.82 -1.77
C ALA A 61 13.29 4.55 -3.02
N GLY A 62 12.49 5.52 -3.49
CA GLY A 62 12.84 6.35 -4.64
C GLY A 62 13.54 7.65 -4.24
N ALA A 63 14.34 8.18 -5.15
CA ALA A 63 14.84 9.55 -5.11
C ALA A 63 14.05 10.43 -6.09
N LEU A 64 13.76 11.65 -5.67
CA LEU A 64 13.11 12.64 -6.50
C LEU A 64 14.13 13.25 -7.47
N LEU A 65 13.90 13.11 -8.77
CA LEU A 65 14.73 13.66 -9.83
C LEU A 65 13.89 14.54 -10.76
N GLU A 66 14.41 15.72 -11.07
CA GLU A 66 13.82 16.58 -12.09
C GLU A 66 14.24 16.08 -13.49
N SER A 67 13.28 16.03 -14.41
CA SER A 67 13.54 15.86 -15.85
C SER A 67 12.99 17.06 -16.62
N GLU A 68 13.32 17.19 -17.90
CA GLU A 68 12.84 18.31 -18.74
C GLU A 68 11.31 18.41 -18.83
N GLN A 69 10.57 17.33 -18.55
CA GLN A 69 9.12 17.24 -18.80
C GLN A 69 8.29 17.09 -17.52
N GLU A 70 8.79 16.40 -16.51
CA GLU A 70 8.10 16.19 -15.22
C GLU A 70 9.06 15.74 -14.11
N TRP A 71 8.57 15.76 -12.88
CA TRP A 71 9.28 15.21 -11.72
C TRP A 71 9.12 13.70 -11.65
N ASN A 72 10.23 12.99 -11.41
CA ASN A 72 10.26 11.53 -11.37
C ASN A 72 10.66 11.05 -9.97
N LEU A 73 9.92 10.08 -9.44
CA LEU A 73 10.37 9.25 -8.33
C LEU A 73 11.00 8.00 -8.93
N THR A 74 12.32 7.87 -8.79
CA THR A 74 13.12 6.82 -9.41
C THR A 74 13.82 5.98 -8.37
N PRO A 75 13.86 4.64 -8.51
CA PRO A 75 14.60 3.78 -7.60
C PRO A 75 16.10 3.93 -7.78
N LYS A 76 16.87 3.32 -6.87
CA LYS A 76 18.32 3.15 -7.06
C LYS A 76 18.59 2.28 -8.30
N ALA A 77 19.78 2.46 -8.90
CA ALA A 77 20.18 1.67 -10.07
C ALA A 77 20.14 0.17 -9.77
N GLY A 78 19.48 -0.59 -10.64
CA GLY A 78 19.31 -2.05 -10.50
C GLY A 78 18.11 -2.49 -9.66
N GLN A 79 17.32 -1.56 -9.12
CA GLN A 79 16.11 -1.85 -8.34
C GLN A 79 14.84 -1.33 -9.03
N GLY A 80 13.69 -1.91 -8.68
CA GLY A 80 12.37 -1.31 -8.87
C GLY A 80 12.04 -0.30 -7.77
N LEU A 81 10.98 0.47 -7.96
CA LEU A 81 10.45 1.39 -6.97
C LEU A 81 9.46 0.66 -6.07
N SER A 82 9.72 0.64 -4.77
CA SER A 82 8.86 -0.06 -3.82
C SER A 82 7.56 0.69 -3.60
N ALA A 83 6.43 0.03 -3.83
CA ALA A 83 5.10 0.57 -3.58
C ALA A 83 4.86 0.88 -2.10
N LEU A 84 5.62 0.26 -1.18
CA LEU A 84 5.61 0.56 0.26
C LEU A 84 6.10 1.99 0.56
N TYR A 85 6.86 2.59 -0.35
CA TYR A 85 7.31 3.99 -0.27
C TYR A 85 6.57 4.87 -1.27
N ALA A 86 6.41 4.38 -2.50
CA ALA A 86 6.06 5.20 -3.66
C ALA A 86 4.70 5.90 -3.52
N GLY A 87 3.70 5.18 -3.02
CA GLY A 87 2.34 5.70 -2.88
C GLY A 87 2.29 6.91 -1.94
N ALA A 88 2.73 6.72 -0.70
CA ALA A 88 2.78 7.79 0.31
C ALA A 88 3.67 8.95 -0.15
N SER A 89 4.89 8.67 -0.60
CA SER A 89 5.83 9.70 -1.05
C SER A 89 5.26 10.55 -2.19
N ALA A 90 4.63 9.92 -3.17
CA ALA A 90 4.02 10.65 -4.28
C ALA A 90 2.82 11.49 -3.84
N CYS A 91 1.98 10.96 -2.95
CA CYS A 91 0.82 11.69 -2.43
C CYS A 91 1.25 12.91 -1.61
N ASP A 92 2.24 12.78 -0.73
CA ASP A 92 2.78 13.90 0.06
C ASP A 92 3.31 15.01 -0.85
N LEU A 93 4.11 14.64 -1.85
CA LEU A 93 4.68 15.57 -2.82
C LEU A 93 3.59 16.29 -3.65
N LEU A 94 2.52 15.58 -4.04
CA LEU A 94 1.38 16.18 -4.75
C LEU A 94 0.53 17.09 -3.85
N CYS A 95 0.44 16.78 -2.55
CA CYS A 95 -0.29 17.61 -1.59
C CYS A 95 0.43 18.94 -1.34
N VAL A 96 1.76 18.92 -1.30
CA VAL A 96 2.57 20.07 -0.86
C VAL A 96 3.03 20.95 -2.02
N GLN A 97 3.52 20.37 -3.11
CA GLN A 97 4.35 21.13 -4.06
C GLN A 97 4.07 20.85 -5.54
N TYR A 98 3.72 19.63 -5.90
CA TYR A 98 3.69 19.20 -7.30
C TYR A 98 2.27 18.96 -7.82
N SER A 99 2.05 19.18 -9.12
CA SER A 99 0.77 18.90 -9.79
C SER A 99 0.74 17.50 -10.42
N ALA A 100 1.90 16.95 -10.77
CA ALA A 100 2.06 15.62 -11.32
C ALA A 100 3.45 15.04 -10.98
N LEU A 101 3.51 13.71 -10.88
CA LEU A 101 4.72 12.93 -10.65
C LEU A 101 4.68 11.66 -11.48
N ARG A 102 5.84 11.26 -12.02
CA ARG A 102 6.03 9.94 -12.62
C ARG A 102 6.76 9.03 -11.67
N LEU A 103 6.24 7.82 -11.50
CA LEU A 103 6.83 6.76 -10.71
C LEU A 103 7.35 5.71 -11.67
N ARG A 104 8.64 5.37 -11.57
CA ARG A 104 9.28 4.44 -12.50
C ARG A 104 9.38 3.05 -11.88
N GLN A 105 8.98 2.01 -12.61
CA GLN A 105 9.17 0.61 -12.21
C GLN A 105 8.57 0.26 -10.83
N VAL A 106 7.33 0.64 -10.56
CA VAL A 106 6.62 0.33 -9.30
C VAL A 106 6.30 -1.17 -9.21
N ASP A 107 6.75 -1.83 -8.14
CA ASP A 107 6.62 -3.29 -7.94
C ASP A 107 5.19 -3.80 -7.70
N ALA A 108 4.36 -3.06 -6.96
CA ALA A 108 2.97 -3.40 -6.67
C ALA A 108 2.03 -2.20 -6.94
N PRO A 109 1.66 -1.97 -8.21
CA PRO A 109 0.88 -0.79 -8.63
C PRO A 109 -0.48 -0.64 -7.94
N LEU A 110 -1.13 -1.75 -7.57
CA LEU A 110 -2.38 -1.74 -6.81
C LEU A 110 -2.24 -0.98 -5.48
N LEU A 111 -1.13 -1.14 -4.77
CA LEU A 111 -0.93 -0.49 -3.47
C LEU A 111 -0.81 1.02 -3.63
N VAL A 112 -0.10 1.49 -4.67
CA VAL A 112 0.00 2.92 -5.02
C VAL A 112 -1.36 3.51 -5.39
N LEU A 113 -2.17 2.76 -6.15
CA LEU A 113 -3.53 3.19 -6.49
C LEU A 113 -4.40 3.38 -5.24
N VAL A 114 -4.32 2.47 -4.27
CA VAL A 114 -5.07 2.57 -3.01
C VAL A 114 -4.54 3.70 -2.13
N ALA A 115 -3.22 3.90 -2.06
CA ALA A 115 -2.61 5.04 -1.38
C ALA A 115 -3.17 6.37 -1.91
N ALA A 116 -3.28 6.50 -3.24
CA ALA A 116 -3.89 7.69 -3.87
C ALA A 116 -5.37 7.85 -3.49
N ALA A 117 -6.14 6.77 -3.37
CA ALA A 117 -7.52 6.83 -2.90
C ALA A 117 -7.63 7.30 -1.44
N LEU A 118 -6.76 6.80 -0.56
CA LEU A 118 -6.71 7.22 0.85
C LEU A 118 -6.33 8.70 0.96
N ALA A 119 -5.25 9.12 0.29
CA ALA A 119 -4.81 10.52 0.26
C ALA A 119 -5.88 11.47 -0.31
N ALA A 120 -6.61 11.04 -1.34
CA ALA A 120 -7.74 11.79 -1.90
C ALA A 120 -8.83 12.07 -0.85
N ALA A 121 -9.12 11.12 0.03
CA ALA A 121 -10.06 11.31 1.14
C ALA A 121 -9.50 12.27 2.21
N GLU A 122 -8.25 12.07 2.62
CA GLU A 122 -7.61 12.80 3.73
C GLU A 122 -7.38 14.27 3.41
N HIS A 123 -7.06 14.57 2.14
CA HIS A 123 -6.68 15.91 1.71
C HIS A 123 -7.75 16.59 0.85
N ALA A 124 -8.94 15.98 0.71
CA ALA A 124 -10.01 16.48 -0.16
C ALA A 124 -9.50 16.80 -1.58
N LEU A 125 -8.71 15.89 -2.14
CA LEU A 125 -8.12 15.99 -3.47
C LEU A 125 -8.79 15.02 -4.43
N MET A 126 -8.72 15.35 -5.73
CA MET A 126 -8.94 14.37 -6.80
C MET A 126 -7.60 14.03 -7.44
N LEU A 127 -7.27 12.75 -7.48
CA LEU A 127 -6.03 12.25 -8.07
C LEU A 127 -6.36 11.35 -9.25
N GLN A 128 -5.68 11.53 -10.37
CA GLN A 128 -5.70 10.60 -11.48
C GLN A 128 -4.42 9.78 -11.46
N VAL A 129 -4.57 8.46 -11.55
CA VAL A 129 -3.49 7.49 -11.57
C VAL A 129 -3.51 6.78 -12.91
N GLU A 130 -2.39 6.86 -13.63
CA GLU A 130 -2.21 6.28 -14.95
C GLU A 130 -1.12 5.20 -14.88
N LEU A 131 -1.42 4.00 -15.39
CA LEU A 131 -0.41 3.00 -15.72
C LEU A 131 0.08 3.24 -17.14
N LEU A 132 1.40 3.24 -17.31
CA LEU A 132 2.08 3.43 -18.58
C LEU A 132 2.70 2.10 -19.00
N ALA A 133 2.04 1.38 -19.91
CA ALA A 133 2.58 0.13 -20.43
C ALA A 133 3.64 0.39 -21.52
N ALA A 134 4.57 -0.56 -21.66
CA ALA A 134 5.65 -0.50 -22.65
C ALA A 134 5.13 -0.48 -24.12
N ASP A 135 3.93 -0.98 -24.35
CA ASP A 135 3.25 -0.96 -25.66
C ASP A 135 2.55 0.37 -25.97
N GLY A 136 2.70 1.37 -25.09
CA GLY A 136 2.07 2.68 -25.22
C GLY A 136 0.59 2.72 -24.80
N THR A 137 0.00 1.59 -24.37
CA THR A 137 -1.37 1.59 -23.85
C THR A 137 -1.40 2.14 -22.42
N THR A 138 -2.39 2.97 -22.13
CA THR A 138 -2.54 3.58 -20.81
C THR A 138 -3.82 3.09 -20.12
N ALA A 139 -3.71 2.89 -18.81
CA ALA A 139 -4.84 2.48 -17.97
C ALA A 139 -5.04 3.55 -16.91
N VAL A 140 -6.21 4.20 -16.91
CA VAL A 140 -6.46 5.38 -16.09
C VAL A 140 -7.53 5.11 -15.05
N ALA A 141 -7.21 5.39 -13.80
CA ALA A 141 -8.12 5.36 -12.67
C ALA A 141 -8.18 6.74 -11.99
N CYS A 142 -9.37 7.14 -11.55
CA CYS A 142 -9.56 8.37 -10.77
C CYS A 142 -9.82 8.02 -9.31
N CYS A 143 -9.12 8.69 -8.42
CA CYS A 143 -9.20 8.57 -6.98
C CYS A 143 -9.84 9.84 -6.40
N ASP A 144 -10.95 9.68 -5.68
CA ASP A 144 -11.70 10.78 -5.07
C ASP A 144 -12.45 10.27 -3.84
N SER A 145 -12.38 11.00 -2.73
CA SER A 145 -13.17 10.73 -1.54
C SER A 145 -13.05 9.27 -1.05
N GLY A 146 -11.84 8.70 -1.10
CA GLY A 146 -11.58 7.32 -0.67
C GLY A 146 -12.01 6.25 -1.67
N MET A 147 -12.45 6.64 -2.87
CA MET A 147 -12.91 5.74 -3.93
C MET A 147 -11.90 5.65 -5.05
N VAL A 148 -11.87 4.48 -5.69
CA VAL A 148 -11.25 4.30 -7.01
C VAL A 148 -12.35 4.13 -8.05
N ARG A 149 -12.28 4.92 -9.12
CA ARG A 149 -13.21 4.93 -10.25
C ARG A 149 -12.45 4.55 -11.52
N ALA A 150 -12.71 3.35 -12.04
CA ALA A 150 -12.16 2.89 -13.32
C ALA A 150 -13.04 1.77 -13.90
N GLN A 151 -12.81 1.34 -15.14
CA GLN A 151 -13.45 0.11 -15.65
C GLN A 151 -12.80 -1.13 -15.01
N ALA A 152 -13.53 -2.25 -14.88
CA ALA A 152 -12.98 -3.49 -14.31
C ALA A 152 -11.70 -3.96 -15.02
N ALA A 153 -11.68 -3.90 -16.36
CA ALA A 153 -10.51 -4.26 -17.17
C ALA A 153 -9.30 -3.34 -16.89
N VAL A 154 -9.54 -2.07 -16.53
CA VAL A 154 -8.48 -1.15 -16.12
C VAL A 154 -7.98 -1.52 -14.73
N LEU A 155 -8.86 -1.79 -13.76
CA LEU A 155 -8.48 -2.20 -12.41
C LEU A 155 -7.62 -3.47 -12.42
N GLN A 156 -7.96 -4.44 -13.28
CA GLN A 156 -7.18 -5.67 -13.43
C GLN A 156 -5.72 -5.41 -13.87
N ARG A 157 -5.44 -4.30 -14.57
CA ARG A 157 -4.07 -3.95 -14.95
C ARG A 157 -3.22 -3.49 -13.76
N PHE A 158 -3.85 -2.94 -12.71
CA PHE A 158 -3.15 -2.56 -11.48
C PHE A 158 -2.80 -3.76 -10.60
N THR A 159 -3.46 -4.90 -10.80
CA THR A 159 -3.15 -6.16 -10.09
C THR A 159 -2.05 -6.97 -10.76
N ALA A 160 -1.39 -6.42 -11.78
CA ALA A 160 -0.29 -7.11 -12.46
C ALA A 160 0.90 -7.32 -11.50
N ALA A 161 1.53 -8.49 -11.58
CA ALA A 161 2.70 -8.83 -10.77
C ALA A 161 4.02 -8.26 -11.32
N ALA A 162 3.98 -7.50 -12.41
CA ALA A 162 5.16 -6.93 -13.05
C ALA A 162 5.36 -5.48 -12.60
N ALA A 163 6.62 -5.04 -12.54
CA ALA A 163 6.94 -3.66 -12.27
C ALA A 163 6.43 -2.75 -13.40
N LEU A 164 5.66 -1.71 -13.07
CA LEU A 164 5.04 -0.82 -14.05
C LEU A 164 5.41 0.64 -13.79
N ASP A 165 5.55 1.41 -14.87
CA ASP A 165 5.62 2.85 -14.76
C ASP A 165 4.21 3.41 -14.49
N MET A 166 4.14 4.39 -13.59
CA MET A 166 2.89 5.06 -13.22
C MET A 166 3.04 6.57 -13.33
N ARG A 167 1.94 7.27 -13.52
CA ARG A 167 1.86 8.73 -13.41
C ARG A 167 0.71 9.10 -12.52
N LEU A 168 0.99 9.89 -11.48
CA LEU A 168 -0.01 10.43 -10.56
C LEU A 168 -0.12 11.92 -10.82
N GLN A 169 -1.34 12.44 -10.93
CA GLN A 169 -1.58 13.87 -11.12
C GLN A 169 -2.82 14.33 -10.37
N ARG A 170 -2.83 15.60 -9.96
CA ARG A 170 -4.04 16.26 -9.46
C ARG A 170 -5.00 16.47 -10.62
N ALA A 171 -6.24 16.03 -10.46
CA ALA A 171 -7.29 16.19 -11.46
C ALA A 171 -8.26 17.31 -11.08
N SER A 172 -8.91 17.88 -12.09
CA SER A 172 -10.07 18.76 -11.93
C SER A 172 -11.37 17.98 -12.13
N SER A 173 -12.48 18.49 -11.59
CA SER A 173 -13.81 17.86 -11.63
C SER A 173 -14.35 17.58 -13.05
N GLU A 174 -13.80 18.20 -14.09
CA GLU A 174 -14.24 18.04 -15.48
C GLU A 174 -13.76 16.72 -16.14
N HIS A 175 -12.78 16.03 -15.57
CA HIS A 175 -12.19 14.82 -16.15
C HIS A 175 -12.92 13.50 -15.80
N SER A 176 -14.06 13.58 -15.08
CA SER A 176 -14.84 12.41 -14.65
C SER A 176 -15.81 11.90 -15.73
N SER A 177 -15.32 11.62 -16.95
CA SER A 177 -16.12 11.01 -18.02
C SER A 177 -15.77 9.54 -18.19
N ASN A 178 -16.24 8.67 -17.28
CA ASN A 178 -16.49 7.26 -17.56
C ASN A 178 -17.40 6.68 -16.47
N LYS A 179 -18.38 5.85 -16.85
CA LYS A 179 -19.20 5.10 -15.88
C LYS A 179 -18.30 4.10 -15.15
N PRO A 180 -18.01 4.30 -13.85
CA PRO A 180 -16.96 3.55 -13.19
C PRO A 180 -17.49 2.23 -12.62
N VAL A 181 -16.64 1.21 -12.63
CA VAL A 181 -16.61 0.20 -11.58
C VAL A 181 -16.00 0.90 -10.37
N ALA A 182 -16.86 1.25 -9.42
CA ALA A 182 -16.45 1.94 -8.22
C ALA A 182 -16.02 0.88 -7.19
N LEU A 183 -14.78 1.01 -6.69
CA LEU A 183 -14.45 0.45 -5.38
C LEU A 183 -15.00 1.46 -4.35
N PRO A 184 -16.09 1.13 -3.62
CA PRO A 184 -16.90 2.10 -2.88
C PRO A 184 -16.10 2.78 -1.74
N ALA A 185 -16.52 3.97 -1.29
CA ALA A 185 -15.83 4.71 -0.22
C ALA A 185 -16.00 4.05 1.16
N ALA A 186 -17.16 3.44 1.38
CA ALA A 186 -17.49 2.71 2.59
C ALA A 186 -17.51 1.20 2.32
N PRO A 187 -17.05 0.37 3.26
CA PRO A 187 -17.33 -1.06 3.24
C PRO A 187 -18.85 -1.26 3.25
N PRO A 188 -19.43 -2.17 2.46
CA PRO A 188 -20.82 -2.55 2.66
C PRO A 188 -21.07 -3.05 4.10
N ASP A 189 -22.28 -2.78 4.62
CA ASP A 189 -22.64 -2.92 6.05
C ASP A 189 -22.41 -4.33 6.63
N ASP A 190 -22.34 -5.36 5.76
CA ASP A 190 -22.15 -6.77 6.08
C ASP A 190 -20.69 -7.19 6.32
N ILE A 191 -19.71 -6.36 5.93
CA ILE A 191 -18.29 -6.76 5.98
C ILE A 191 -17.76 -6.93 7.40
N PHE A 192 -18.29 -6.16 8.34
CA PHE A 192 -17.83 -6.19 9.73
C PHE A 192 -18.20 -7.48 10.46
N SER A 193 -19.21 -8.23 10.00
CA SER A 193 -19.65 -9.48 10.62
C SER A 193 -19.02 -10.72 9.99
N GLU A 194 -18.66 -10.69 8.69
CA GLU A 194 -18.23 -11.89 7.96
C GLU A 194 -16.72 -12.13 7.93
N GLY A 195 -15.91 -11.07 8.10
CA GLY A 195 -14.46 -11.10 7.87
C GLY A 195 -14.11 -11.30 6.39
N ALA A 196 -12.82 -11.23 6.06
CA ALA A 196 -12.32 -11.53 4.72
C ALA A 196 -11.85 -12.99 4.63
N ASP A 197 -12.22 -13.65 3.54
CA ASP A 197 -11.67 -14.95 3.17
C ASP A 197 -10.26 -14.77 2.58
N VAL A 198 -9.28 -15.42 3.20
CA VAL A 198 -7.88 -15.37 2.80
C VAL A 198 -7.27 -16.75 2.68
N ASP A 199 -6.26 -16.89 1.82
CA ASP A 199 -5.46 -18.10 1.75
C ASP A 199 -4.60 -18.26 3.01
N GLU A 200 -4.59 -19.47 3.57
CA GLU A 200 -3.92 -19.75 4.85
C GLU A 200 -2.39 -19.72 4.71
N ALA A 201 -1.85 -20.14 3.56
CA ALA A 201 -0.41 -20.11 3.33
C ALA A 201 0.09 -18.67 3.13
N GLU A 202 -0.62 -17.86 2.33
CA GLU A 202 -0.33 -16.43 2.19
C GLU A 202 -0.46 -15.69 3.52
N TRP A 203 -1.51 -15.96 4.29
CA TRP A 203 -1.69 -15.37 5.62
C TRP A 203 -0.52 -15.72 6.56
N SER A 204 -0.10 -16.99 6.58
CA SER A 204 1.06 -17.43 7.36
C SER A 204 2.33 -16.68 6.98
N ARG A 205 2.55 -16.38 5.69
CA ARG A 205 3.70 -15.57 5.24
C ARG A 205 3.66 -14.14 5.75
N VAL A 206 2.48 -13.49 5.78
CA VAL A 206 2.34 -12.17 6.41
C VAL A 206 2.68 -12.24 7.89
N GLN A 207 2.20 -13.27 8.59
CA GLN A 207 2.54 -13.47 10.01
C GLN A 207 4.04 -13.70 10.23
N GLN A 208 4.73 -14.39 9.31
CA GLN A 208 6.19 -14.58 9.38
C GLN A 208 6.97 -13.28 9.26
N TYR A 209 6.53 -12.33 8.43
CA TYR A 209 7.10 -10.99 8.47
C TYR A 209 6.78 -10.30 9.79
N ALA A 210 5.53 -10.38 10.25
CA ALA A 210 5.10 -9.73 11.48
C ALA A 210 5.87 -10.21 12.72
N THR A 211 6.31 -11.47 12.80
CA THR A 211 7.09 -11.98 13.93
C THR A 211 8.51 -11.40 13.99
N ARG A 212 9.07 -10.92 12.86
CA ARG A 212 10.41 -10.31 12.82
C ARG A 212 10.51 -9.04 13.66
N MET A 213 9.39 -8.36 13.94
CA MET A 213 9.36 -7.19 14.82
C MET A 213 9.55 -7.54 16.30
N LEU A 214 9.42 -8.82 16.67
CA LEU A 214 9.51 -9.27 18.05
C LEU A 214 10.97 -9.47 18.44
N VAL A 215 11.38 -8.86 19.53
CA VAL A 215 12.68 -9.16 20.16
C VAL A 215 12.59 -10.57 20.77
N PRO A 216 13.61 -11.43 20.60
CA PRO A 216 13.66 -12.72 21.28
C PRO A 216 13.48 -12.56 22.79
N ALA A 217 12.57 -13.32 23.38
CA ALA A 217 12.40 -13.33 24.84
C ALA A 217 13.65 -13.92 25.49
N SER A 218 14.58 -13.07 25.94
CA SER A 218 15.69 -13.49 26.79
C SER A 218 15.19 -13.77 28.21
N GLU A 219 15.84 -14.67 28.94
CA GLU A 219 15.49 -14.96 30.34
C GLU A 219 15.52 -13.69 31.22
N THR A 220 16.40 -12.75 30.88
CA THR A 220 16.51 -11.41 31.50
C THR A 220 15.24 -10.58 31.31
N SER A 221 14.54 -10.71 30.18
CA SER A 221 13.27 -10.03 29.90
C SER A 221 12.12 -10.55 30.77
N ARG A 222 12.18 -11.83 31.20
CA ARG A 222 11.18 -12.44 32.09
C ARG A 222 11.39 -12.07 33.56
N ALA A 223 12.63 -11.83 33.99
CA ALA A 223 12.96 -11.53 35.38
C ALA A 223 12.55 -10.10 35.80
N GLY A 224 12.47 -9.14 34.86
CA GLY A 224 12.16 -7.74 35.15
C GLY A 224 10.68 -7.35 35.11
N ALA A 225 9.81 -8.20 34.56
CA ALA A 225 8.38 -7.93 34.43
C ALA A 225 7.58 -8.74 35.47
N GLY A 226 7.58 -8.27 36.72
CA GLY A 226 6.53 -8.63 37.68
C GLY A 226 6.90 -9.52 38.88
N ALA A 227 8.16 -9.83 39.13
CA ALA A 227 8.56 -10.41 40.41
C ALA A 227 8.97 -9.28 41.37
N GLY A 228 8.02 -8.77 42.15
CA GLY A 228 8.34 -7.92 43.29
C GLY A 228 9.28 -8.67 44.23
N GLU A 229 10.38 -8.03 44.64
CA GLU A 229 11.26 -8.57 45.67
C GLU A 229 10.43 -8.83 46.94
N PRO A 230 10.43 -10.05 47.51
CA PRO A 230 9.82 -10.26 48.81
C PRO A 230 10.68 -9.53 49.87
N ASP A 231 10.05 -8.60 50.59
CA ASP A 231 10.65 -7.93 51.75
C ASP A 231 11.27 -8.97 52.69
N SER A 232 12.58 -8.85 52.91
CA SER A 232 13.32 -9.69 53.85
C SER A 232 13.19 -9.10 55.25
N ALA A 233 12.58 -9.87 56.16
CA ALA A 233 12.42 -9.55 57.58
C ALA A 233 13.74 -9.61 58.38
#